data_AF-A0A453H8H9-F1
#
_entry.id   AF-A0A453H8H9-F1
#
_cell.length_a   1.000
_cell.length_b   1.000
_cell.length_c   1.000
_cell.angle_alpha   90.00
_cell.angle_beta   90.00
_cell.angle_gamma   90.00
#
_symmetry.space_group_name_H-M   'P 1'
#
loop_
_entity.id
_entity.type
_entity.pdbx_description
1 polymer ?
#
loop_
_entity_poly.entity_id
_entity_poly.type
_entity_poly.pdbx_seq_one_letter_code
_entity_poly.pdbx_strand_id
1 'polypeptide(L)'
;KAAETIVLVIDDEGVETLIPELLRGVNDNQASMRRGAAYLIGFLFKNSKLYLADEAPDMMSTLITLLSDTDNATVLAAWEAFSRVVGSVPKEQLPTHIKLVRDAVSTARDKERRRRKGVPVLLPGLCLPKALQPFLPIFQQV
;
A
#
# COMPACT_ATOMS: atom_id res chain seq x y z
N LYS A 1 16.95 -4.35 -8.55
CA LYS A 1 18.38 -4.14 -8.22
C LYS A 1 18.80 -2.67 -8.23
N ALA A 2 18.92 -1.96 -9.36
CA ALA A 2 19.37 -0.54 -9.33
C ALA A 2 18.43 0.37 -8.52
N ALA A 3 17.12 0.32 -8.78
CA ALA A 3 16.12 1.09 -8.03
C ALA A 3 16.09 0.72 -6.54
N GLU A 4 16.19 -0.56 -6.20
CA GLU A 4 16.30 -1.04 -4.81
C GLU A 4 17.52 -0.43 -4.11
N THR A 5 18.68 -0.41 -4.77
CA THR A 5 19.89 0.21 -4.20
C THR A 5 19.68 1.69 -3.92
N ILE A 6 19.11 2.43 -4.86
CA ILE A 6 18.82 3.87 -4.68
C ILE A 6 17.93 4.09 -3.47
N VAL A 7 16.85 3.31 -3.35
CA VAL A 7 15.87 3.43 -2.26
C VAL A 7 16.46 3.11 -0.87
N LEU A 8 17.61 2.41 -0.78
CA LEU A 8 18.25 2.07 0.49
C LEU A 8 19.43 2.96 0.88
N VAL A 9 19.92 3.80 -0.04
CA VAL A 9 21.05 4.71 0.23
C VAL A 9 20.62 6.14 0.49
N ILE A 10 19.31 6.42 0.43
CA ILE A 10 18.76 7.73 0.81
C ILE A 10 18.83 7.93 2.34
N ASP A 11 18.93 9.19 2.72
CA ASP A 11 18.74 9.71 4.07
C ASP A 11 17.33 10.30 4.24
N ASP A 12 17.07 10.97 5.36
CA ASP A 12 15.77 11.57 5.66
C ASP A 12 15.36 12.64 4.62
N GLU A 13 16.30 13.48 4.16
CA GLU A 13 16.03 14.44 3.06
C GLU A 13 15.66 13.73 1.76
N GLY A 14 16.31 12.61 1.47
CA GLY A 14 15.98 11.75 0.34
C GLY A 14 14.57 11.13 0.43
N VAL A 15 14.06 10.85 1.64
CA VAL A 15 12.68 10.37 1.85
C VAL A 15 11.67 11.41 1.41
N GLU A 16 11.88 12.68 1.78
CA GLU A 16 10.99 13.79 1.40
C GLU A 16 10.82 13.92 -0.12
N THR A 17 11.85 13.57 -0.89
CA THR A 17 11.81 13.58 -2.35
C THR A 17 11.27 12.27 -2.93
N LEU A 18 11.67 11.12 -2.37
CA LEU A 18 11.32 9.80 -2.92
C LEU A 18 9.84 9.46 -2.73
N ILE A 19 9.27 9.78 -1.57
CA ILE A 19 7.90 9.39 -1.21
C ILE A 19 6.86 9.98 -2.19
N PRO A 20 6.88 11.29 -2.53
CA PRO A 20 5.99 11.85 -3.54
C PRO A 20 6.12 11.18 -4.92
N GLU A 21 7.34 10.82 -5.32
CA GLU A 21 7.59 10.18 -6.62
C GLU A 21 7.03 8.75 -6.66
N LEU A 22 7.16 8.00 -5.57
CA LEU A 22 6.53 6.68 -5.44
C LEU A 22 5.00 6.78 -5.42
N LEU A 23 4.44 7.77 -4.71
CA LEU A 23 3.00 8.05 -4.68
C LEU A 23 2.46 8.45 -6.06
N ARG A 24 3.23 9.21 -6.84
CA ARG A 24 2.89 9.50 -8.24
C ARG A 24 2.92 8.21 -9.08
N GLY A 25 3.95 7.38 -8.90
CA GLY A 25 4.11 6.13 -9.64
C GLY A 25 2.96 5.14 -9.44
N VAL A 26 2.45 5.00 -8.20
CA VAL A 26 1.29 4.14 -7.91
C VAL A 26 -0.04 4.67 -8.49
N ASN A 27 -0.09 5.92 -8.92
CA ASN A 27 -1.23 6.54 -9.59
C ASN A 27 -1.03 6.70 -11.12
N ASP A 28 0.06 6.17 -11.67
CA ASP A 28 0.36 6.28 -13.10
C ASP A 28 -0.64 5.55 -13.99
N ASN A 29 -0.79 5.99 -15.24
CA ASN A 29 -1.67 5.34 -16.21
C ASN A 29 -1.17 3.94 -16.63
N GLN A 30 0.14 3.71 -16.59
CA GLN A 30 0.77 2.44 -16.96
C GLN A 30 0.79 1.47 -15.78
N ALA A 31 0.26 0.26 -15.97
CA ALA A 31 0.26 -0.78 -14.94
C ALA A 31 1.67 -1.17 -14.48
N SER A 32 2.65 -1.17 -15.40
CA SER A 32 4.06 -1.43 -15.08
C SER A 32 4.63 -0.43 -14.07
N MET A 33 4.29 0.86 -14.22
CA MET A 33 4.70 1.93 -13.31
C MET A 33 4.03 1.79 -11.95
N ARG A 34 2.71 1.56 -11.92
CA ARG A 34 1.99 1.33 -10.65
C ARG A 34 2.53 0.14 -9.87
N ARG A 35 2.74 -0.98 -10.56
CA ARG A 35 3.32 -2.19 -9.98
C ARG A 35 4.74 -1.97 -9.47
N GLY A 36 5.58 -1.29 -10.25
CA GLY A 36 6.96 -0.99 -9.88
C GLY A 36 7.04 -0.08 -8.64
N ALA A 37 6.22 0.97 -8.60
CA ALA A 37 6.15 1.87 -7.46
C ALA A 37 5.63 1.17 -6.21
N ALA A 38 4.55 0.38 -6.31
CA ALA A 38 4.04 -0.41 -5.18
C ALA A 38 5.12 -1.37 -4.63
N TYR A 39 5.83 -2.07 -5.52
CA TYR A 39 6.94 -2.93 -5.14
C TYR A 39 8.04 -2.16 -4.38
N LEU A 40 8.44 -0.98 -4.88
CA LEU A 40 9.48 -0.16 -4.27
C LEU A 40 9.06 0.40 -2.91
N ILE A 41 7.79 0.82 -2.75
CA ILE A 41 7.24 1.20 -1.43
C ILE A 41 7.38 0.03 -0.45
N GLY A 42 6.90 -1.15 -0.83
CA GLY A 42 7.03 -2.33 0.02
C GLY A 42 8.49 -2.69 0.32
N PHE A 43 9.39 -2.51 -0.65
CA PHE A 43 10.81 -2.76 -0.47
C PHE A 43 11.46 -1.76 0.48
N LEU A 44 11.17 -0.47 0.36
CA LEU A 44 11.63 0.60 1.24
C LEU A 44 11.25 0.30 2.70
N PHE A 45 9.95 0.11 2.96
CA PHE A 45 9.43 -0.09 4.32
C PHE A 45 9.94 -1.38 4.97
N LYS A 46 10.27 -2.41 4.16
CA LYS A 46 10.81 -3.66 4.68
C LYS A 46 12.29 -3.59 5.04
N ASN A 47 13.08 -2.82 4.30
CA ASN A 47 14.54 -2.94 4.32
C ASN A 47 15.26 -1.65 4.77
N SER A 48 14.57 -0.51 4.79
CA SER A 48 15.13 0.74 5.27
C SER A 48 15.43 0.67 6.77
N LYS A 49 16.46 1.41 7.19
CA LYS A 49 16.76 1.65 8.61
C LYS A 49 16.21 3.00 9.10
N LEU A 50 15.62 3.78 8.21
CA LEU A 50 15.00 5.06 8.52
C LEU A 50 13.69 4.85 9.28
N TYR A 51 13.32 5.83 10.08
CA TYR A 51 12.01 5.86 10.73
C TYR A 51 10.97 6.30 9.70
N LEU A 52 10.13 5.37 9.24
CA LEU A 52 9.13 5.61 8.19
C LEU A 52 7.69 5.54 8.71
N ALA A 53 7.49 5.60 10.03
CA ALA A 53 6.17 5.43 10.62
C ALA A 53 5.25 6.63 10.31
N ASP A 54 5.83 7.82 10.08
CA ASP A 54 5.09 9.04 9.77
C ASP A 54 4.52 9.01 8.33
N GLU A 55 5.20 8.33 7.41
CA GLU A 55 4.79 8.12 6.02
C GLU A 55 3.87 6.90 5.85
N ALA A 56 3.87 5.97 6.81
CA ALA A 56 3.10 4.74 6.74
C ALA A 56 1.59 4.94 6.49
N PRO A 57 0.90 5.91 7.14
CA PRO A 57 -0.52 6.17 6.89
C PRO A 57 -0.87 6.41 5.42
N ASP A 58 -0.08 7.24 4.73
CA ASP A 58 -0.30 7.57 3.33
C ASP A 58 -0.03 6.38 2.41
N MET A 59 1.01 5.60 2.74
CA MET A 59 1.29 4.34 2.03
C MET A 59 0.15 3.34 2.22
N MET A 60 -0.35 3.15 3.44
CA MET A 60 -1.47 2.24 3.72
C MET A 60 -2.71 2.64 2.92
N SER A 61 -3.12 3.90 2.98
CA SER A 61 -4.30 4.41 2.28
C SER A 61 -4.19 4.20 0.76
N THR A 62 -3.03 4.52 0.20
CA THR A 62 -2.77 4.43 -1.23
C THR A 62 -2.74 2.97 -1.71
N LEU A 63 -2.03 2.09 -0.99
CA LEU A 63 -1.91 0.68 -1.36
C LEU A 63 -3.25 -0.06 -1.21
N ILE A 64 -4.05 0.25 -0.17
CA ILE A 64 -5.40 -0.30 -0.02
C ILE A 64 -6.29 0.14 -1.19
N THR A 65 -6.22 1.41 -1.61
CA THR A 65 -6.95 1.88 -2.79
C THR A 65 -6.52 1.13 -4.06
N LEU A 66 -5.22 0.83 -4.18
CA LEU A 66 -4.64 0.08 -5.30
C LEU A 66 -5.06 -1.40 -5.34
N LEU A 67 -5.66 -1.94 -4.28
CA LEU A 67 -6.28 -3.28 -4.30
C LEU A 67 -7.51 -3.37 -5.24
N SER A 68 -8.00 -2.23 -5.75
CA SER A 68 -9.03 -2.13 -6.79
C SER A 68 -8.47 -2.02 -8.21
N ASP A 69 -7.17 -2.23 -8.41
CA ASP A 69 -6.56 -2.11 -9.74
C ASP A 69 -7.16 -3.12 -10.74
N THR A 70 -7.15 -2.73 -12.01
CA THR A 70 -7.55 -3.61 -13.13
C THR A 70 -6.49 -4.64 -13.49
N ASP A 71 -5.22 -4.37 -13.18
CA ASP A 71 -4.12 -5.27 -13.44
C ASP A 71 -3.83 -6.14 -12.21
N ASN A 72 -4.02 -7.46 -12.34
CA ASN A 72 -3.86 -8.40 -11.22
C ASN A 72 -2.45 -8.42 -10.63
N ALA A 73 -1.42 -8.18 -11.45
CA ALA A 73 -0.04 -8.13 -10.95
C ALA A 73 0.21 -6.88 -10.09
N THR A 74 -0.44 -5.76 -10.43
CA THR A 74 -0.46 -4.54 -9.62
C THR A 74 -1.20 -4.78 -8.30
N VAL A 75 -2.36 -5.45 -8.32
CA VAL A 75 -3.10 -5.82 -7.10
C VAL A 75 -2.25 -6.67 -6.15
N LEU A 76 -1.55 -7.68 -6.68
CA LEU A 76 -0.67 -8.53 -5.89
C LEU A 76 0.50 -7.72 -5.28
N ALA A 77 1.16 -6.89 -6.09
CA ALA A 77 2.25 -6.02 -5.62
C ALA A 77 1.78 -5.04 -4.53
N ALA A 78 0.60 -4.47 -4.69
CA ALA A 78 -0.01 -3.57 -3.70
C ALA A 78 -0.30 -4.30 -2.38
N TRP A 79 -0.83 -5.51 -2.44
CA TRP A 79 -1.12 -6.33 -1.26
C TRP A 79 0.17 -6.72 -0.51
N GLU A 80 1.21 -7.16 -1.23
CA GLU A 80 2.50 -7.47 -0.63
C GLU A 80 3.16 -6.24 0.00
N ALA A 81 3.09 -5.09 -0.68
CA ALA A 81 3.61 -3.83 -0.18
C ALA A 81 2.87 -3.39 1.08
N PHE A 82 1.54 -3.47 1.09
CA PHE A 82 0.73 -3.14 2.25
C PHE A 82 1.12 -4.01 3.45
N SER A 83 1.34 -5.31 3.25
CA SER A 83 1.83 -6.19 4.30
C SER A 83 3.18 -5.79 4.87
N ARG A 84 4.08 -5.23 4.04
CA ARG A 84 5.40 -4.78 4.48
C ARG A 84 5.33 -3.46 5.24
N VAL A 85 4.49 -2.52 4.78
CA VAL A 85 4.21 -1.25 5.48
C VAL A 85 3.59 -1.52 6.85
N VAL A 86 2.60 -2.40 6.96
CA VAL A 86 2.03 -2.77 8.26
C VAL A 86 3.08 -3.44 9.16
N GLY A 87 3.95 -4.27 8.59
CA GLY A 87 5.00 -4.96 9.34
C GLY A 87 6.12 -4.05 9.85
N SER A 88 6.28 -2.83 9.31
CA SER A 88 7.30 -1.89 9.76
C SER A 88 6.79 -0.90 10.82
N VAL A 89 5.47 -0.80 11.01
CA VAL A 89 4.88 0.09 12.02
C VAL A 89 4.88 -0.62 13.39
N PRO A 90 5.29 0.07 14.48
CA PRO A 90 5.22 -0.49 15.82
C PRO A 90 3.81 -0.96 16.19
N LYS A 91 3.70 -2.12 16.85
CA LYS A 91 2.41 -2.78 17.09
C LYS A 91 1.45 -1.92 17.90
N GLU A 92 1.97 -1.16 18.83
CA GLU A 92 1.27 -0.20 19.69
C GLU A 92 0.66 0.97 18.92
N GLN A 93 1.21 1.30 17.74
CA GLN A 93 0.69 2.36 16.87
C GLN A 93 -0.38 1.86 15.90
N LEU A 94 -0.39 0.57 15.56
CA LEU A 94 -1.30 -0.01 14.57
C LEU A 94 -2.79 0.27 14.85
N PRO A 95 -3.32 0.19 16.09
CA PRO A 95 -4.72 0.49 16.36
C PRO A 95 -5.14 1.91 16.01
N THR A 96 -4.20 2.87 15.96
CA THR A 96 -4.49 4.26 15.57
C THR A 96 -4.92 4.38 14.10
N HIS A 97 -4.56 3.42 13.25
CA HIS A 97 -4.85 3.43 11.82
C HIS A 97 -6.19 2.77 11.44
N ILE A 98 -6.98 2.27 12.40
CA ILE A 98 -8.26 1.59 12.16
C ILE A 98 -9.21 2.43 11.28
N LYS A 99 -9.36 3.72 11.61
CA LYS A 99 -10.24 4.62 10.84
C LYS A 99 -9.74 4.79 9.41
N LEU A 100 -8.45 5.08 9.25
CA LEU A 100 -7.81 5.26 7.94
C LEU A 100 -7.99 4.02 7.05
N VAL A 101 -7.77 2.83 7.59
CA VAL A 101 -7.90 1.58 6.83
C VAL A 101 -9.35 1.35 6.39
N ARG A 102 -10.34 1.64 7.24
CA ARG A 102 -11.77 1.55 6.87
C ARG A 102 -12.14 2.54 5.76
N ASP A 103 -11.65 3.76 5.85
CA ASP A 103 -11.91 4.81 4.86
C ASP A 103 -11.25 4.47 3.51
N ALA A 104 -10.03 3.95 3.52
CA ALA A 104 -9.32 3.49 2.33
C ALA A 104 -10.00 2.28 1.67
N VAL A 105 -10.46 1.30 2.45
CA VAL A 105 -11.24 0.16 1.92
C VAL A 105 -12.55 0.64 1.28
N SER A 106 -13.23 1.60 1.92
CA SER A 106 -14.45 2.21 1.38
C SER A 106 -14.19 2.92 0.05
N THR A 107 -13.08 3.65 -0.04
CA THR A 107 -12.62 4.32 -1.27
C THR A 107 -12.34 3.31 -2.38
N ALA A 108 -11.63 2.23 -2.09
CA ALA A 108 -11.33 1.16 -3.03
C ALA A 108 -12.61 0.48 -3.56
N ARG A 109 -13.55 0.19 -2.66
CA ARG A 109 -14.88 -0.36 -3.00
C ARG A 109 -15.66 0.60 -3.90
N ASP A 110 -15.69 1.89 -3.58
CA ASP A 110 -16.45 2.87 -4.33
C ASP A 110 -15.85 3.13 -5.73
N LYS A 111 -14.53 2.99 -5.88
CA LYS A 111 -13.87 2.96 -7.19
C LYS A 111 -14.35 1.78 -8.02
N GLU A 112 -14.41 0.58 -7.45
CA GLU A 112 -14.84 -0.61 -8.19
C GLU A 112 -16.35 -0.60 -8.50
N ARG A 113 -17.17 -0.10 -7.57
CA ARG A 113 -18.61 0.15 -7.80
C ARG A 113 -18.86 1.06 -8.99
N ARG A 114 -18.05 2.12 -9.17
CA ARG A 114 -18.19 3.04 -10.31
C ARG A 114 -17.84 2.38 -11.64
N ARG A 115 -16.89 1.43 -11.64
CA ARG A 115 -16.47 0.68 -12.82
C ARG A 115 -17.47 -0.39 -13.22
N ARG A 116 -18.07 -1.08 -12.24
CA ARG A 116 -18.99 -2.20 -12.47
C ARG A 116 -20.41 -1.88 -11.99
N LYS A 117 -21.25 -1.35 -12.88
CA LYS A 117 -22.66 -1.09 -12.58
C LYS A 117 -23.49 -2.38 -12.63
N GLY A 118 -24.34 -2.58 -11.63
CA GLY A 118 -25.34 -3.67 -11.64
C GLY A 118 -24.83 -5.06 -11.26
N VAL A 119 -23.58 -5.18 -10.79
CA VAL A 119 -23.01 -6.43 -10.27
C VAL A 119 -22.54 -6.27 -8.82
N PRO A 120 -22.45 -7.37 -8.04
CA PRO A 120 -21.83 -7.33 -6.72
C PRO A 120 -20.42 -6.73 -6.78
N VAL A 121 -20.14 -5.81 -5.86
CA VAL A 121 -18.85 -5.13 -5.79
C VAL A 121 -17.89 -6.02 -5.01
N LEU A 122 -16.93 -6.62 -5.72
CA LEU A 122 -15.83 -7.38 -5.14
C LEU A 122 -14.54 -6.56 -5.28
N LEU A 123 -13.77 -6.42 -4.19
CA LEU A 123 -12.46 -5.79 -4.25
C LEU A 123 -11.42 -6.87 -4.62
N PRO A 124 -10.75 -6.81 -5.79
CA PRO A 124 -9.84 -7.85 -6.26
C PRO A 124 -8.79 -8.27 -5.22
N GLY A 125 -8.16 -7.31 -4.54
CA GLY A 125 -7.16 -7.60 -3.51
C GLY A 125 -7.72 -8.35 -2.28
N LEU A 126 -9.02 -8.23 -2.00
CA LEU A 126 -9.67 -9.00 -0.93
C LEU A 126 -10.11 -10.42 -1.36
N CYS A 127 -9.97 -10.74 -2.65
CA CYS A 127 -10.19 -12.08 -3.18
C CYS A 127 -8.89 -12.90 -3.28
N LEU A 128 -7.74 -12.32 -2.90
CA LEU A 128 -6.46 -13.05 -2.87
C LEU A 128 -6.42 -14.08 -1.74
N PRO A 129 -5.63 -15.16 -1.88
CA PRO A 129 -5.34 -16.06 -0.77
C PRO A 129 -4.73 -15.27 0.41
N LYS A 130 -5.25 -15.49 1.63
CA LYS A 130 -4.81 -14.77 2.84
C LYS A 130 -4.98 -13.25 2.78
N ALA A 131 -5.88 -12.74 1.95
CA ALA A 131 -6.04 -11.30 1.72
C ALA A 131 -6.15 -10.45 3.01
N LEU A 132 -6.80 -10.98 4.05
CA LEU A 132 -7.01 -10.27 5.31
C LEU A 132 -5.77 -10.26 6.22
N GLN A 133 -4.77 -11.11 5.98
CA GLN A 133 -3.59 -11.24 6.84
C GLN A 133 -2.93 -9.89 7.20
N PRO A 134 -2.64 -8.97 6.25
CA PRO A 134 -2.05 -7.68 6.60
C PRO A 134 -2.99 -6.71 7.32
N PHE A 135 -4.31 -6.96 7.30
CA PHE A 135 -5.28 -6.13 8.02
C PHE A 135 -5.38 -6.54 9.49
N LEU A 136 -5.23 -7.83 9.80
CA LEU A 136 -5.46 -8.37 11.15
C LEU A 136 -4.70 -7.61 12.25
N PRO A 137 -3.39 -7.31 12.12
CA PRO A 137 -2.64 -6.62 13.17
C PRO A 137 -3.18 -5.22 13.51
N ILE A 138 -3.88 -4.57 12.57
CA ILE A 138 -4.46 -3.23 12.74
C ILE A 138 -5.74 -3.28 13.57
N PHE A 139 -6.52 -4.34 13.43
CA PHE A 139 -7.81 -4.51 14.11
C PHE A 139 -7.73 -5.36 15.38
N GLN A 140 -6.57 -5.95 15.66
CA GLN A 140 -6.31 -6.63 16.93
C GLN A 140 -6.13 -5.56 18.01
N GLN A 141 -7.12 -5.46 18.90
CA GLN A 141 -6.98 -4.69 20.13
C GLN A 141 -6.11 -5.52 21.08
N VAL A 142 -5.04 -4.90 21.59
CA VAL A 142 -4.23 -5.43 22.70
C VAL A 142 -4.96 -5.18 24.01
#